data_AF-A0A3E0QWX7-F1
#
_entry.id   AF-A0A3E0QWX7-F1
#
_cell.length_a   1.000
_cell.length_b   1.000
_cell.length_c   1.000
_cell.angle_alpha   90.00
_cell.angle_beta   90.00
_cell.angle_gamma   90.00
#
_symmetry.space_group_name_H-M   'P 1'
#
loop_
_entity.id
_entity.type
_entity.pdbx_description
1 polymer ?
#
loop_
_entity_poly.entity_id
_entity_poly.type
_entity_poly.pdbx_seq_one_letter_code
_entity_poly.pdbx_strand_id
1 'polypeptide(L)'
;MPAQYKAITRGEMTNFLEGMGFEELDRANSIDPKLRGVKERVFSKTVGKNVRLRVFTGIEGEGSRKCGKDAIRCRFFGATRNKNGKVTIAPLGGAKRVHRVMGWKDNLTNRLDEMSQKIPQMVPCPICGSIMVRREGKHFDAFLGCSQFPNCKGTREISE
;
A
#
# COMPACT_ATOMS: atom_id res chain seq x y z
N MET A 1 -30.60 -4.66 -1.94
CA MET A 1 -30.50 -3.36 -2.63
C MET A 1 -29.09 -3.21 -3.20
N PRO A 2 -28.90 -2.69 -4.42
CA PRO A 2 -27.55 -2.49 -4.99
C PRO A 2 -26.78 -1.44 -4.18
N ALA A 3 -25.46 -1.59 -4.10
CA ALA A 3 -24.62 -0.64 -3.39
C ALA A 3 -24.65 0.74 -4.06
N GLN A 4 -25.04 1.77 -3.31
CA GLN A 4 -25.15 3.14 -3.82
C GLN A 4 -23.81 3.87 -3.69
N TYR A 5 -23.37 4.53 -4.77
CA TYR A 5 -22.17 5.36 -4.77
C TYR A 5 -22.29 6.52 -3.76
N LYS A 6 -21.20 6.81 -3.04
CA LYS A 6 -21.07 7.96 -2.16
C LYS A 6 -19.91 8.85 -2.62
N ALA A 7 -20.22 10.10 -2.93
CA ALA A 7 -19.20 11.12 -3.12
C ALA A 7 -18.49 11.38 -1.79
N ILE A 8 -17.16 11.37 -1.79
CA ILE A 8 -16.36 11.61 -0.58
C ILE A 8 -15.59 12.90 -0.76
N THR A 9 -15.79 13.84 0.15
CA THR A 9 -15.11 15.14 0.11
C THR A 9 -13.65 15.01 0.57
N ARG A 10 -12.85 16.03 0.26
CA ARG A 10 -11.46 16.12 0.75
C ARG A 10 -11.42 16.06 2.27
N GLY A 11 -12.21 16.90 2.96
CA GLY A 11 -12.26 16.96 4.41
C GLY A 11 -12.74 15.66 5.04
N GLU A 12 -13.76 15.01 4.48
CA GLU A 12 -14.26 13.73 5.01
C GLU A 12 -13.18 12.63 4.96
N MET A 13 -12.45 12.54 3.84
CA MET A 13 -11.36 11.58 3.68
C MET A 13 -10.16 11.90 4.59
N THR A 14 -9.73 13.16 4.62
CA THR A 14 -8.59 13.61 5.44
C THR A 14 -8.86 13.34 6.92
N ASN A 15 -9.98 13.85 7.46
CA ASN A 15 -10.31 13.68 8.88
C ASN A 15 -10.42 12.20 9.28
N PHE A 16 -10.97 11.36 8.39
CA PHE A 16 -11.09 9.94 8.65
C PHE A 16 -9.73 9.24 8.73
N LEU A 17 -8.86 9.47 7.74
CA LEU A 17 -7.55 8.81 7.69
C LEU A 17 -6.58 9.34 8.75
N GLU A 18 -6.61 10.64 9.04
CA GLU A 18 -5.84 11.24 10.14
C GLU A 18 -6.28 10.69 11.49
N GLY A 19 -7.59 10.49 11.71
CA GLY A 19 -8.11 9.80 12.90
C GLY A 19 -7.63 8.35 13.04
N MET A 20 -7.23 7.71 11.94
CA MET A 20 -6.60 6.38 11.94
C MET A 20 -5.06 6.44 12.03
N GLY A 21 -4.47 7.63 12.16
CA GLY A 21 -3.03 7.83 12.24
C GLY A 21 -2.30 7.77 10.90
N PHE A 22 -2.98 8.08 9.79
CA PHE A 22 -2.32 8.32 8.51
C PHE A 22 -2.02 9.79 8.32
N GLU A 23 -0.90 10.09 7.67
CA GLU A 23 -0.50 11.44 7.29
C GLU A 23 -0.61 11.62 5.78
N GLU A 24 -1.12 12.76 5.33
CA GLU A 24 -1.09 13.09 3.90
C GLU A 24 0.34 13.39 3.44
N LEU A 25 0.77 12.77 2.34
CA LEU A 25 2.08 13.02 1.75
C LEU A 25 2.03 14.23 0.80
N ASP A 26 2.96 15.16 0.99
CA ASP A 26 3.27 16.16 -0.04
C ASP A 26 3.92 15.47 -1.24
N ARG A 27 3.15 15.29 -2.31
CA ARG A 27 3.60 14.62 -3.54
C ARG A 27 4.60 15.45 -4.32
N ALA A 28 4.50 16.78 -4.28
CA ALA A 28 5.38 17.67 -5.04
C ALA A 28 6.79 17.66 -4.44
N ASN A 29 6.86 17.69 -3.11
CA ASN A 29 8.11 17.74 -2.36
C ASN A 29 8.52 16.40 -1.74
N SER A 30 7.85 15.30 -2.11
CA SER A 30 8.16 13.99 -1.53
C SER A 30 9.58 13.55 -1.85
N ILE A 31 10.25 12.96 -0.85
CA ILE A 31 11.50 12.22 -1.02
C ILE A 31 11.35 10.99 -1.94
N ASP A 32 10.12 10.50 -2.12
CA ASP A 32 9.80 9.47 -3.10
C ASP A 32 9.48 10.15 -4.44
N PRO A 33 10.44 10.22 -5.39
CA PRO A 33 10.23 10.94 -6.66
C PRO A 33 9.09 10.35 -7.48
N LYS A 34 8.71 9.09 -7.23
CA LYS A 34 7.59 8.44 -7.92
C LYS A 34 6.23 9.04 -7.53
N LEU A 35 6.14 9.75 -6.40
CA LEU A 35 4.91 10.41 -5.97
C LEU A 35 4.60 11.68 -6.76
N ARG A 36 5.61 12.34 -7.36
CA ARG A 36 5.43 13.60 -8.13
C ARG A 36 4.44 13.45 -9.30
N GLY A 37 4.38 12.27 -9.91
CA GLY A 37 3.47 11.97 -11.03
C GLY A 37 2.12 11.37 -10.62
N VAL A 38 1.88 11.11 -9.33
CA VAL A 38 0.64 10.49 -8.87
C VAL A 38 -0.45 11.54 -8.78
N LYS A 39 -1.54 11.39 -9.53
CA LYS A 39 -2.68 12.34 -9.54
C LYS A 39 -3.60 12.20 -8.33
N GLU A 40 -3.66 11.02 -7.72
CA GLU A 40 -4.42 10.76 -6.49
C GLU A 40 -3.74 11.38 -5.28
N ARG A 41 -4.52 11.80 -4.29
CA ARG A 41 -4.01 12.10 -2.95
C ARG A 41 -3.49 10.82 -2.31
N VAL A 42 -2.42 10.94 -1.54
CA VAL A 42 -1.73 9.78 -0.95
C VAL A 42 -1.55 10.02 0.53
N PHE A 43 -2.11 9.13 1.32
CA PHE A 43 -1.93 9.09 2.76
C PHE A 43 -1.01 7.93 3.13
N SER A 44 -0.21 8.06 4.18
CA SER A 44 0.78 7.07 4.59
C SER A 44 0.75 6.88 6.09
N LYS A 45 0.82 5.62 6.53
CA LYS A 45 1.04 5.23 7.93
C LYS A 45 2.20 4.25 8.00
N THR A 46 3.10 4.44 8.96
CA THR A 46 4.14 3.44 9.27
C THR A 46 3.49 2.33 10.06
N VAL A 47 3.65 1.09 9.59
CA VAL A 47 2.92 -0.07 10.16
C VAL A 47 3.86 -1.22 10.56
N GLY A 48 5.13 -1.17 10.17
CA GLY A 48 6.14 -2.14 10.58
C GLY A 48 7.55 -1.66 10.25
N LYS A 49 8.56 -2.46 10.60
CA LYS A 49 9.97 -2.13 10.32
C LYS A 49 10.17 -2.00 8.82
N ASN A 50 10.44 -0.78 8.36
CA ASN A 50 10.59 -0.43 6.94
C ASN A 50 9.33 -0.66 6.08
N VAL A 51 8.14 -0.76 6.68
CA VAL A 51 6.87 -0.97 5.97
C VAL A 51 5.91 0.19 6.23
N ARG A 52 5.40 0.75 5.14
CA ARG A 52 4.35 1.79 5.14
C ARG A 52 3.11 1.26 4.44
N LEU A 53 1.95 1.55 5.00
CA LEU A 53 0.67 1.37 4.33
C LEU A 53 0.27 2.71 3.71
N ARG A 54 0.02 2.74 2.40
CA ARG A 54 -0.43 3.93 1.70
C ARG A 54 -1.87 3.78 1.21
N VAL A 55 -2.66 4.84 1.36
CA VAL A 55 -4.02 4.96 0.83
C VAL A 55 -4.04 6.00 -0.28
N PHE A 56 -4.53 5.63 -1.45
CA PHE A 56 -4.65 6.47 -2.63
C PHE A 56 -6.12 6.76 -2.89
N THR A 57 -6.44 8.02 -3.15
CA THR A 57 -7.82 8.44 -3.35
C THR A 57 -7.88 9.56 -4.39
N GLY A 58 -8.72 9.37 -5.40
CA GLY A 58 -9.04 10.41 -6.38
C GLY A 58 -10.07 11.36 -5.79
N ILE A 59 -9.66 12.57 -5.41
CA ILE A 59 -10.55 13.65 -4.97
C ILE A 59 -10.15 14.86 -5.79
N GLU A 60 -11.09 15.39 -6.58
CA GLU A 60 -10.91 16.60 -7.39
C GLU A 60 -11.87 17.68 -6.90
N GLY A 61 -11.35 18.87 -6.58
CA GLY A 61 -12.16 19.93 -5.97
C GLY A 61 -12.70 19.51 -4.59
N GLU A 62 -13.98 19.73 -4.34
CA GLU A 62 -14.64 19.39 -3.06
C GLU A 62 -15.16 17.94 -2.98
N GLY A 63 -15.01 17.12 -4.04
CA GLY A 63 -15.61 15.78 -4.10
C GLY A 63 -14.89 14.78 -5.00
N SER A 64 -15.45 13.58 -5.14
CA SER A 64 -14.90 12.51 -5.98
C SER A 64 -15.62 12.41 -7.34
N ARG A 65 -14.91 12.06 -8.43
CA ARG A 65 -15.42 12.06 -9.82
C ARG A 65 -16.44 10.93 -10.09
N LYS A 66 -17.39 11.14 -11.03
CA LYS A 66 -18.39 10.13 -11.44
C LYS A 66 -17.78 8.92 -12.20
N CYS A 67 -17.83 7.77 -11.52
CA CYS A 67 -17.90 6.37 -11.97
C CYS A 67 -16.74 5.73 -12.78
N GLY A 68 -16.37 4.50 -12.37
CA GLY A 68 -15.58 3.52 -13.14
C GLY A 68 -14.13 3.29 -12.68
N LYS A 69 -13.44 4.33 -12.22
CA LYS A 69 -12.04 4.24 -11.71
C LYS A 69 -11.88 4.82 -10.29
N ASP A 70 -12.97 5.29 -9.71
CA ASP A 70 -12.99 6.02 -8.44
C ASP A 70 -13.02 5.05 -7.25
N ALA A 71 -11.96 4.27 -7.09
CA ALA A 71 -11.77 3.37 -5.96
C ALA A 71 -10.72 3.95 -5.02
N ILE A 72 -10.95 3.79 -3.73
CA ILE A 72 -9.89 3.96 -2.73
C ILE A 72 -8.96 2.77 -2.87
N ARG A 73 -7.65 3.01 -2.94
CA ARG A 73 -6.66 1.94 -3.09
C ARG A 73 -5.71 1.93 -1.92
N CYS A 74 -5.49 0.76 -1.34
CA CYS A 74 -4.55 0.56 -0.24
C CYS A 74 -3.41 -0.32 -0.73
N ARG A 75 -2.16 0.03 -0.42
CA ARG A 75 -1.00 -0.79 -0.81
C ARG A 75 0.13 -0.64 0.19
N PHE A 76 0.82 -1.74 0.46
CA PHE A 76 2.06 -1.72 1.22
C PHE A 76 3.22 -1.19 0.39
N PHE A 77 4.15 -0.53 1.06
CA PHE A 77 5.40 -0.04 0.50
C PHE A 77 6.54 -0.36 1.47
N GLY A 78 7.64 -0.85 0.93
CA GLY A 78 8.83 -1.23 1.67
C GLY A 78 10.02 -0.36 1.29
N ALA A 79 10.93 -0.13 2.25
CA ALA A 79 12.25 0.37 1.92
C ALA A 79 13.02 -0.69 1.12
N THR A 80 13.77 -0.23 0.11
CA THR A 80 14.43 -1.09 -0.85
C THR A 80 15.73 -0.45 -1.31
N ARG A 81 16.74 -1.22 -1.73
CA ARG A 81 18.04 -0.66 -2.15
C ARG A 81 18.28 -0.86 -3.63
N ASN A 82 18.56 0.19 -4.38
CA ASN A 82 18.94 0.03 -5.78
C ASN A 82 20.38 -0.52 -5.92
N LYS A 83 20.83 -0.78 -7.15
CA LYS A 83 22.19 -1.29 -7.44
C LYS A 83 23.31 -0.39 -6.90
N ASN A 84 23.04 0.90 -6.70
CA ASN A 84 24.00 1.89 -6.20
C ASN A 84 23.93 2.04 -4.66
N GLY A 85 23.21 1.15 -3.96
CA GLY A 85 23.03 1.21 -2.51
C GLY A 85 22.04 2.26 -2.01
N LYS A 86 21.48 3.10 -2.90
CA LYS A 86 20.51 4.14 -2.55
C LYS A 86 19.20 3.51 -2.09
N VAL A 87 18.77 3.89 -0.89
CA VAL A 87 17.47 3.49 -0.35
C VAL A 87 16.37 4.22 -1.11
N THR A 88 15.39 3.45 -1.57
CA THR A 88 14.19 3.91 -2.28
C THR A 88 12.97 3.21 -1.67
N ILE A 89 11.78 3.66 -2.03
CA ILE A 89 10.54 3.04 -1.60
C ILE A 89 9.92 2.31 -2.80
N ALA A 90 9.52 1.06 -2.58
CA ALA A 90 8.90 0.24 -3.62
C ALA A 90 7.60 -0.39 -3.10
N PRO A 91 6.60 -0.58 -3.97
CA PRO A 91 5.38 -1.25 -3.59
C PRO A 91 5.63 -2.72 -3.23
N LEU A 92 4.92 -3.21 -2.22
CA LEU A 92 4.89 -4.61 -1.81
C LEU A 92 3.52 -5.21 -2.18
N GLY A 93 3.52 -6.24 -3.03
CA GLY A 93 2.30 -6.89 -3.52
C GLY A 93 1.41 -5.98 -4.37
N GLY A 94 0.19 -6.43 -4.69
CA GLY A 94 -0.81 -5.66 -5.45
C GLY A 94 -1.60 -4.67 -4.59
N ALA A 95 -2.12 -3.60 -5.21
CA ALA A 95 -3.04 -2.70 -4.53
C ALA A 95 -4.38 -3.39 -4.26
N LYS A 96 -4.96 -3.17 -3.08
CA LYS A 96 -6.31 -3.59 -2.73
C LYS A 96 -7.27 -2.43 -2.95
N ARG A 97 -8.46 -2.71 -3.48
CA ARG A 97 -9.49 -1.71 -3.80
C ARG A 97 -10.60 -1.74 -2.76
N VAL A 98 -11.14 -0.55 -2.48
CA VAL A 98 -12.35 -0.34 -1.70
C VAL A 98 -13.28 0.55 -2.52
N HIS A 99 -14.53 0.11 -2.67
CA HIS A 99 -15.54 0.84 -3.43
C HIS A 99 -16.06 2.03 -2.61
N ARG A 100 -16.30 3.15 -3.29
CA ARG A 100 -16.85 4.38 -2.70
C ARG A 100 -18.38 4.30 -2.65
N VAL A 101 -18.88 3.47 -1.76
CA VAL A 101 -20.32 3.26 -1.55
C VAL A 101 -20.72 3.72 -0.15
N MET A 102 -22.02 3.73 0.15
CA MET A 102 -22.48 3.85 1.53
C MET A 102 -21.77 2.80 2.42
N GLY A 103 -21.26 3.22 3.58
CA GLY A 103 -20.41 2.38 4.43
C GLY A 103 -18.94 2.27 4.02
N TRP A 104 -18.44 3.13 3.10
CA TRP A 104 -17.03 3.10 2.67
C TRP A 104 -16.02 3.17 3.81
N LYS A 105 -16.36 3.84 4.92
CA LYS A 105 -15.49 3.95 6.11
C LYS A 105 -15.25 2.57 6.72
N ASP A 106 -16.31 1.83 7.02
CA ASP A 106 -16.21 0.47 7.57
C ASP A 106 -15.52 -0.48 6.58
N ASN A 107 -15.87 -0.39 5.29
CA ASN A 107 -15.20 -1.18 4.25
C ASN A 107 -13.70 -0.89 4.16
N LEU A 108 -13.31 0.39 4.34
CA LEU A 108 -11.91 0.79 4.35
C LEU A 108 -11.21 0.34 5.63
N THR A 109 -11.83 0.51 6.79
CA THR A 109 -11.31 0.02 8.08
C THR A 109 -11.05 -1.48 8.01
N ASN A 110 -12.06 -2.27 7.65
CA ASN A 110 -11.92 -3.73 7.51
C ASN A 110 -10.78 -4.09 6.55
N ARG A 111 -10.67 -3.39 5.41
CA ARG A 111 -9.58 -3.61 4.46
C ARG A 111 -8.21 -3.30 5.07
N LEU A 112 -8.08 -2.20 5.80
CA LEU A 112 -6.82 -1.80 6.43
C LEU A 112 -6.43 -2.75 7.55
N ASP A 113 -7.39 -3.28 8.30
CA ASP A 113 -7.18 -4.26 9.36
C ASP A 113 -6.76 -5.62 8.79
N GLU A 114 -7.47 -6.13 7.78
CA GLU A 114 -7.07 -7.34 7.03
C GLU A 114 -5.65 -7.23 6.48
N MET A 115 -5.29 -6.04 5.98
CA MET A 115 -3.93 -5.79 5.50
C MET A 115 -2.95 -5.81 6.68
N SER A 116 -3.27 -5.13 7.78
CA SER A 116 -2.40 -5.02 8.95
C SER A 116 -2.10 -6.37 9.61
N GLN A 117 -3.05 -7.30 9.61
CA GLN A 117 -2.84 -8.69 10.06
C GLN A 117 -1.74 -9.43 9.29
N LYS A 118 -1.36 -8.97 8.09
CA LYS A 118 -0.27 -9.57 7.30
C LYS A 118 1.12 -9.04 7.67
N ILE A 119 1.22 -7.96 8.45
CA ILE A 119 2.49 -7.35 8.82
C ILE A 119 3.42 -8.31 9.56
N PRO A 120 2.96 -9.13 10.53
CA PRO A 120 3.84 -10.09 11.21
C PRO A 120 4.51 -11.10 10.28
N GLN A 121 3.90 -11.38 9.12
CA GLN A 121 4.43 -12.30 8.11
C GLN A 121 5.44 -11.62 7.17
N MET A 122 5.63 -10.29 7.27
CA MET A 122 6.56 -9.53 6.44
C MET A 122 8.00 -9.64 6.96
N VAL A 123 8.66 -10.72 6.56
CA VAL A 123 10.04 -11.00 6.95
C VAL A 123 11.03 -10.20 6.08
N PRO A 124 12.06 -9.55 6.66
CA PRO A 124 13.11 -8.90 5.89
C PRO A 124 14.05 -9.91 5.24
N CYS A 125 14.50 -9.60 4.02
CA CYS A 125 15.47 -10.39 3.28
C CYS A 125 16.82 -10.39 4.00
N PRO A 126 17.47 -11.56 4.20
CA PRO A 126 18.76 -11.62 4.88
C PRO A 126 19.90 -10.96 4.10
N ILE A 127 19.75 -10.78 2.79
CA ILE A 127 20.79 -10.22 1.91
C ILE A 127 20.71 -8.69 1.84
N CYS A 128 19.49 -8.14 1.66
CA CYS A 128 19.32 -6.71 1.35
C CYS A 128 18.41 -5.95 2.32
N GLY A 129 17.74 -6.65 3.24
CA GLY A 129 16.80 -6.06 4.19
C GLY A 129 15.42 -5.68 3.62
N SER A 130 15.22 -5.74 2.30
CA SER A 130 13.90 -5.54 1.68
C SER A 130 12.92 -6.65 2.11
N ILE A 131 11.62 -6.35 2.20
CA ILE A 131 10.62 -7.35 2.58
C ILE A 131 10.57 -8.53 1.59
N MET A 132 10.40 -9.73 2.13
CA MET A 132 10.19 -10.96 1.35
C MET A 132 8.70 -11.18 1.09
N VAL A 133 8.39 -11.79 -0.06
CA VAL A 133 7.03 -12.10 -0.50
C VAL A 133 6.92 -13.59 -0.77
N ARG A 134 5.76 -14.17 -0.47
CA ARG A 134 5.46 -15.56 -0.83
C ARG A 134 5.47 -15.71 -2.36
N ARG A 135 6.18 -16.71 -2.85
CA ARG A 135 6.27 -17.11 -4.25
C ARG A 135 6.07 -18.60 -4.36
N GLU A 136 5.58 -19.04 -5.51
CA GLU A 136 5.42 -20.46 -5.84
C GLU A 136 6.64 -20.90 -6.65
N GLY A 137 7.24 -22.02 -6.25
CA GLY A 137 8.36 -22.67 -6.93
C GLY A 137 7.91 -23.57 -8.08
N LYS A 138 8.88 -24.20 -8.75
CA LYS A 138 8.65 -25.08 -9.91
C LYS A 138 7.78 -26.31 -9.56
N HIS A 139 7.86 -26.78 -8.31
CA HIS A 139 7.15 -27.96 -7.82
C HIS A 139 5.93 -27.60 -6.94
N PHE A 140 5.38 -26.40 -7.08
CA PHE A 140 4.28 -25.85 -6.27
C PHE A 140 4.61 -25.61 -4.79
N ASP A 141 5.85 -25.87 -4.36
CA ASP A 141 6.31 -25.48 -3.03
C ASP A 141 6.35 -23.96 -2.89
N ALA A 142 5.78 -23.46 -1.80
CA ALA A 142 5.82 -22.04 -1.49
C ALA A 142 7.12 -21.69 -0.76
N PHE A 143 7.75 -20.60 -1.16
CA PHE A 143 8.93 -20.06 -0.48
C PHE A 143 8.81 -18.54 -0.34
N LEU A 144 9.59 -17.97 0.57
CA LEU A 144 9.76 -16.52 0.66
C LEU A 144 10.87 -16.10 -0.31
N GLY A 145 10.56 -15.23 -1.25
CA GLY A 145 11.53 -14.61 -2.15
C GLY A 145 11.61 -13.10 -1.95
N CYS A 146 12.78 -12.51 -2.13
CA CYS A 146 12.96 -11.07 -2.02
C CYS A 146 12.00 -10.30 -2.96
N SER A 147 11.40 -9.21 -2.46
CA SER A 147 10.58 -8.30 -3.27
C SER A 147 11.37 -7.60 -4.38
N GLN A 148 12.70 -7.57 -4.29
CA GLN A 148 13.58 -6.94 -5.29
C GLN A 148 14.06 -7.84 -6.42
N PHE A 149 13.65 -9.10 -6.47
CA PHE A 149 14.00 -9.98 -7.59
C PHE A 149 13.67 -9.29 -8.94
N PRO A 150 14.56 -9.32 -9.96
CA PRO A 150 15.79 -10.12 -10.04
C PRO A 150 17.05 -9.49 -9.43
N ASN A 151 16.98 -8.26 -8.92
CA ASN A 151 18.16 -7.56 -8.38
C ASN A 151 18.69 -8.14 -7.07
N CYS A 152 17.85 -8.89 -6.33
CA CYS A 152 18.26 -9.66 -5.16
C CYS A 152 17.63 -11.04 -5.23
N LYS A 153 18.45 -12.09 -5.13
CA LYS A 153 18.05 -13.50 -5.20
C LYS A 153 17.84 -14.15 -3.83
N GLY A 154 17.74 -13.36 -2.76
CA GLY A 154 17.55 -13.88 -1.42
C GLY A 154 16.23 -14.64 -1.29
N THR A 155 16.31 -15.86 -0.78
CA THR A 155 15.18 -16.77 -0.52
C THR A 155 15.22 -17.28 0.91
N ARG A 156 14.07 -17.75 1.40
CA ARG A 156 13.89 -18.47 2.67
C ARG A 156 12.78 -19.49 2.50
N GLU A 157 12.92 -20.60 3.20
CA GLU A 157 11.84 -21.56 3.36
C GLU A 157 10.73 -20.95 4.22
N ILE A 158 9.50 -21.36 3.95
CA ILE A 158 8.38 -21.07 4.84
C ILE A 158 8.39 -22.20 5.86
N SER A 159 8.94 -21.95 7.05
CA SER A 159 8.77 -22.86 8.17
C SER A 159 7.29 -22.81 8.60
N GLU A 160 6.66 -23.99 8.72
CA GLU A 160 5.28 -24.15 9.23
C GLU A 160 5.10 -23.62 10.66
#